data_AF-A0A4Q1CAE7-F1
#
_entry.id   AF-A0A4Q1CAE7-F1
#
_cell.length_a   1.000
_cell.length_b   1.000
_cell.length_c   1.000
_cell.angle_alpha   90.00
_cell.angle_beta   90.00
_cell.angle_gamma   90.00
#
_symmetry.space_group_name_H-M   'P 1'
#
loop_
_entity.id
_entity.type
_entity.pdbx_description
1 polymer ?
#
loop_
_entity_poly.entity_id
_entity_poly.type
_entity_poly.pdbx_seq_one_letter_code
_entity_poly.pdbx_strand_id
1 'polypeptide(L)'
;MLTRCLLLALLLCGSIAAQETLAIPAEELARAPTAARISALVDRATAQGWGSVMPALRSGAQSAYAANSGYSAQWYYLYRWARLLGTPYAKAIQDWIKSVEKAQVAHANMAASYEYRPGSLAAGLSRELLLALLGNATMSEEFFQLLSPLDNPAEVLAILQKIQQKEPALFAAYPSLALAVAVVHDVPPSPQWPHGQVSATLLPRKPPPPELLFGHLARQDRANGTGHKLVRLPASELKFLVDIVTPFAELDWARQNVAPGLADLGKAYDLIKYRKDRVAANQYNWPGNAYTLPVIFQQGGICVDQAYFASTAGKAKGIPTIMFRGAGLDGRHAWFGFLDANQRWQLDCGRYEEQKFVTGLAFDPQTWGNINDHELLFITERFRALPTYKLSVLHAEFAGDYLREGRLDLALKAARESVNRDRRNLDGWEILLAAQKAGAPADLRAQEAILREAVLAFQKYPDLEIRFSRALIEILRQRGETSLAAFEEQRLAKKYQAGRQDLSLGQMAAVMQRSMKTDDLATQIKVFNRTLDTSGRGAGIDFYDNLVVPFVVHLASQGQMPAALQAVERAKRTLRVEPGSQLEGEIATLAARLKSADFPKKAD
;
A
#
# COMPACT_ATOMS: atom_id res chain seq x y z
N MET A 1 -41.67 -59.86 20.24
CA MET A 1 -40.99 -58.60 20.63
C MET A 1 -39.47 -58.78 20.79
N LEU A 2 -38.80 -59.58 19.95
CA LEU A 2 -37.36 -59.87 20.11
C LEU A 2 -36.59 -60.04 18.78
N THR A 3 -37.13 -59.53 17.67
CA THR A 3 -36.55 -59.71 16.33
C THR A 3 -36.45 -58.42 15.53
N ARG A 4 -36.63 -57.26 16.17
CA ARG A 4 -36.46 -55.92 15.56
C ARG A 4 -35.34 -55.07 16.15
N CYS A 5 -34.65 -55.54 17.19
CA CYS A 5 -33.54 -54.79 17.82
C CYS A 5 -32.14 -55.11 17.25
N LEU A 6 -31.99 -56.12 16.38
CA LEU A 6 -30.67 -56.51 15.85
C LEU A 6 -30.32 -55.88 14.49
N LEU A 7 -31.28 -55.25 13.81
CA LEU A 7 -31.04 -54.59 12.50
C LEU A 7 -30.78 -53.08 12.61
N LEU A 8 -30.97 -52.46 13.78
CA LEU A 8 -30.60 -51.05 14.02
C LEU A 8 -29.19 -50.86 14.58
N ALA A 9 -28.51 -51.92 15.01
CA ALA A 9 -27.14 -51.85 15.51
C ALA A 9 -26.05 -51.98 14.41
N LEU A 10 -26.45 -52.31 13.18
CA LEU A 10 -25.53 -52.52 12.04
C LEU A 10 -25.54 -51.38 11.00
N LEU A 11 -26.31 -50.31 11.23
CA LEU A 11 -26.38 -49.13 10.34
C LEU A 11 -25.80 -47.85 10.96
N LEU A 12 -25.14 -47.95 12.12
CA LEU A 12 -24.42 -46.84 12.77
C LEU A 12 -22.89 -46.98 12.73
N CYS A 13 -22.36 -48.01 12.08
CA CYS A 13 -20.97 -48.02 11.63
C CYS A 13 -20.87 -47.29 10.28
N GLY A 14 -21.23 -46.00 10.28
CA GLY A 14 -20.71 -45.09 9.27
C GLY A 14 -19.20 -45.18 9.34
N SER A 15 -18.60 -45.65 8.26
CA SER A 15 -17.16 -45.82 8.13
C SER A 15 -16.52 -44.47 8.42
N ILE A 16 -15.97 -44.28 9.61
CA ILE A 16 -14.89 -43.33 9.80
C ILE A 16 -13.75 -43.95 9.00
N ALA A 17 -13.72 -43.66 7.69
CA ALA A 17 -12.56 -43.92 6.88
C ALA A 17 -11.42 -43.19 7.62
N ALA A 18 -10.50 -43.96 8.21
CA ALA A 18 -9.30 -43.41 8.81
C ALA A 18 -8.67 -42.51 7.75
N GLN A 19 -8.73 -41.19 7.97
CA GLN A 19 -8.10 -40.23 7.08
C GLN A 19 -6.61 -40.54 7.13
N GLU A 20 -6.12 -41.26 6.13
CA GLU A 20 -4.74 -41.71 6.03
C GLU A 20 -3.84 -40.48 6.20
N THR A 21 -3.11 -40.41 7.30
CA THR A 21 -2.35 -39.21 7.65
C THR A 21 -1.28 -38.98 6.60
N LEU A 22 -1.37 -37.86 5.89
CA LEU A 22 -0.36 -37.50 4.89
C LEU A 22 0.98 -37.31 5.61
N ALA A 23 1.95 -38.19 5.36
CA ALA A 23 3.32 -38.06 5.84
C ALA A 23 4.24 -37.67 4.68
N ILE A 24 5.14 -36.72 4.91
CA ILE A 24 6.20 -36.33 3.97
C ILE A 24 7.52 -36.82 4.55
N PRO A 25 8.16 -37.85 3.95
CA PRO A 25 9.39 -38.43 4.47
C PRO A 25 10.53 -37.41 4.56
N ALA A 26 11.43 -37.60 5.52
CA ALA A 26 12.58 -36.72 5.72
C ALA A 26 13.49 -36.66 4.47
N GLU A 27 13.65 -37.76 3.74
CA GLU A 27 14.43 -37.76 2.49
C GLU A 27 13.80 -36.89 1.41
N GLU A 28 12.46 -36.75 1.42
CA GLU A 28 11.77 -35.89 0.49
C GLU A 28 11.90 -34.41 0.85
N LEU A 29 11.89 -34.08 2.15
CA LEU A 29 12.10 -32.72 2.64
C LEU A 29 13.51 -32.18 2.37
N ALA A 30 14.47 -33.06 2.13
CA ALA A 30 15.84 -32.71 1.76
C ALA A 30 16.01 -32.30 0.28
N ARG A 31 14.91 -32.22 -0.48
CA ARG A 31 14.88 -31.77 -1.88
C ARG A 31 13.68 -30.87 -2.16
N ALA A 32 13.69 -30.20 -3.30
CA ALA A 32 12.52 -29.45 -3.77
C ALA A 32 11.31 -30.40 -4.00
N PRO A 33 10.07 -29.96 -3.71
CA PRO A 33 8.87 -30.73 -4.02
C PRO A 33 8.80 -31.08 -5.51
N THR A 34 8.54 -32.34 -5.83
CA THR A 34 8.40 -32.78 -7.23
C THR A 34 7.04 -32.42 -7.81
N ALA A 35 6.93 -32.31 -9.13
CA ALA A 35 5.65 -32.08 -9.81
C ALA A 35 4.60 -33.16 -9.47
N ALA A 36 5.02 -34.42 -9.34
CA ALA A 36 4.15 -35.52 -8.92
C ALA A 36 3.63 -35.33 -7.49
N ARG A 37 4.49 -34.89 -6.55
CA ARG A 37 4.07 -34.56 -5.18
C ARG A 37 3.06 -33.42 -5.18
N ILE A 38 3.32 -32.36 -5.94
CA ILE A 38 2.41 -31.21 -6.02
C ILE A 38 1.06 -31.62 -6.61
N SER A 39 1.05 -32.43 -7.67
CA SER A 39 -0.18 -33.02 -8.21
C SER A 39 -0.96 -33.80 -7.16
N ALA A 40 -0.29 -34.71 -6.44
CA ALA A 40 -0.94 -35.50 -5.40
C ALA A 40 -1.51 -34.64 -4.25
N LEU A 41 -0.82 -33.55 -3.88
CA LEU A 41 -1.32 -32.59 -2.89
C LEU A 41 -2.57 -31.87 -3.38
N VAL A 42 -2.58 -31.41 -4.64
CA VAL A 42 -3.74 -30.75 -5.25
C VAL A 42 -4.91 -31.72 -5.33
N ASP A 43 -4.70 -32.93 -5.85
CA ASP A 43 -5.76 -33.93 -6.01
C ASP A 43 -6.37 -34.31 -4.65
N ARG A 44 -5.53 -34.50 -3.62
CA ARG A 44 -5.99 -34.75 -2.25
C ARG A 44 -6.75 -33.55 -1.66
N ALA A 45 -6.23 -32.34 -1.81
CA ALA A 45 -6.86 -31.13 -1.29
C ALA A 45 -8.20 -30.82 -1.98
N THR A 46 -8.33 -31.11 -3.27
CA THR A 46 -9.60 -31.01 -4.00
C THR A 46 -10.61 -32.05 -3.50
N ALA A 47 -10.19 -33.27 -3.20
CA ALA A 47 -11.07 -34.34 -2.73
C ALA A 47 -11.48 -34.21 -1.25
N GLN A 48 -10.56 -33.80 -0.38
CA GLN A 48 -10.72 -33.84 1.08
C GLN A 48 -10.65 -32.45 1.75
N GLY A 49 -10.50 -31.39 0.97
CA GLY A 49 -10.26 -30.03 1.46
C GLY A 49 -8.79 -29.76 1.81
N TRP A 50 -8.38 -28.50 1.69
CA TRP A 50 -7.01 -28.05 1.98
C TRP A 50 -6.56 -28.27 3.43
N GLY A 51 -7.51 -28.36 4.37
CA GLY A 51 -7.23 -28.72 5.76
C GLY A 51 -6.62 -30.13 5.92
N SER A 52 -6.83 -31.03 4.95
CA SER A 52 -6.28 -32.39 4.97
C SER A 52 -4.77 -32.46 4.70
N VAL A 53 -4.21 -31.47 3.98
CA VAL A 53 -2.78 -31.43 3.61
C VAL A 53 -1.98 -30.42 4.41
N MET A 54 -2.64 -29.38 4.94
CA MET A 54 -2.00 -28.27 5.64
C MET A 54 -1.13 -28.69 6.84
N PRO A 55 -1.57 -29.59 7.76
CA PRO A 55 -0.76 -29.98 8.91
C PRO A 55 0.57 -30.65 8.53
N ALA A 56 0.52 -31.54 7.53
CA ALA A 56 1.68 -32.27 7.02
C ALA A 56 2.69 -31.32 6.35
N LEU A 57 2.19 -30.39 5.51
CA LEU A 57 3.03 -29.38 4.87
C LEU A 57 3.68 -28.45 5.89
N ARG A 58 2.95 -28.03 6.93
CA ARG A 58 3.51 -27.20 8.01
C ARG A 58 4.62 -27.91 8.75
N SER A 59 4.37 -29.14 9.20
CA SER A 59 5.35 -29.94 9.94
C SER A 59 6.58 -30.25 9.08
N GLY A 60 6.37 -30.57 7.80
CA GLY A 60 7.43 -30.76 6.82
C GLY A 60 8.28 -29.51 6.62
N ALA A 61 7.66 -28.34 6.42
CA ALA A 61 8.37 -27.08 6.26
C ALA A 61 9.19 -26.70 7.51
N GLN A 62 8.62 -26.88 8.71
CA GLN A 62 9.34 -26.65 9.97
C GLN A 62 10.53 -27.60 10.15
N SER A 63 10.36 -28.88 9.79
CA SER A 63 11.44 -29.87 9.85
C SER A 63 12.55 -29.54 8.85
N ALA A 64 12.18 -29.16 7.62
CA ALA A 64 13.11 -28.71 6.58
C ALA A 64 13.88 -27.45 7.00
N TYR A 65 13.23 -26.53 7.71
CA TYR A 65 13.85 -25.32 8.27
C TYR A 65 14.79 -25.64 9.44
N ALA A 66 14.36 -26.48 10.38
CA ALA A 66 15.20 -26.91 11.50
C ALA A 66 16.45 -27.68 11.05
N ALA A 67 16.33 -28.47 9.99
CA ALA A 67 17.43 -29.20 9.37
C ALA A 67 18.30 -28.34 8.44
N ASN A 68 17.96 -27.06 8.22
CA ASN A 68 18.65 -26.17 7.29
C ASN A 68 18.81 -26.77 5.87
N SER A 69 17.76 -27.45 5.38
CA SER A 69 17.77 -28.28 4.16
C SER A 69 18.05 -27.55 2.85
N GLY A 70 18.16 -26.21 2.83
CA GLY A 70 18.21 -25.40 1.60
C GLY A 70 16.89 -25.35 0.81
N TYR A 71 15.93 -26.24 1.10
CA TYR A 71 14.63 -26.33 0.43
C TYR A 71 13.44 -25.95 1.32
N SER A 72 13.72 -25.40 2.51
CA SER A 72 12.70 -25.01 3.49
C SER A 72 11.71 -24.00 2.92
N ALA A 73 12.15 -23.06 2.07
CA ALA A 73 11.30 -22.07 1.43
C ALA A 73 10.23 -22.72 0.53
N GLN A 74 10.62 -23.66 -0.33
CA GLN A 74 9.71 -24.32 -1.27
C GLN A 74 8.61 -25.09 -0.54
N TRP A 75 8.97 -25.85 0.50
CA TRP A 75 8.01 -26.54 1.35
C TRP A 75 7.13 -25.57 2.14
N TYR A 76 7.71 -24.47 2.62
CA TYR A 76 6.97 -23.42 3.32
C TYR A 76 5.92 -22.75 2.42
N TYR A 77 6.23 -22.48 1.16
CA TYR A 77 5.25 -21.90 0.23
C TYR A 77 4.10 -22.85 -0.09
N LEU A 78 4.33 -24.17 -0.18
CA LEU A 78 3.24 -25.14 -0.29
C LEU A 78 2.32 -25.09 0.94
N TYR A 79 2.90 -25.00 2.14
CA TYR A 79 2.12 -24.79 3.36
C TYR A 79 1.31 -23.48 3.32
N ARG A 80 1.93 -22.38 2.89
CA ARG A 80 1.27 -21.07 2.77
C ARG A 80 0.12 -21.09 1.79
N TRP A 81 0.28 -21.74 0.64
CA TRP A 81 -0.80 -21.98 -0.31
C TRP A 81 -1.93 -22.78 0.33
N ALA A 82 -1.63 -23.91 0.98
CA ALA A 82 -2.66 -24.72 1.63
C ALA A 82 -3.43 -23.92 2.72
N ARG A 83 -2.74 -23.07 3.47
CA ARG A 83 -3.35 -22.18 4.46
C ARG A 83 -4.27 -21.16 3.80
N LEU A 84 -3.81 -20.46 2.76
CA LEU A 84 -4.60 -19.45 2.05
C LEU A 84 -5.83 -20.09 1.39
N LEU A 85 -5.61 -21.12 0.58
CA LEU A 85 -6.64 -21.83 -0.19
C LEU A 85 -7.66 -22.56 0.69
N GLY A 86 -7.26 -22.95 1.91
CA GLY A 86 -8.14 -23.52 2.93
C GLY A 86 -8.90 -22.49 3.76
N THR A 87 -8.63 -21.19 3.62
CA THR A 87 -9.33 -20.14 4.38
C THR A 87 -10.79 -20.07 3.93
N PRO A 88 -11.76 -20.13 4.86
CA PRO A 88 -13.17 -19.92 4.51
C PRO A 88 -13.36 -18.55 3.84
N TYR A 89 -14.08 -18.50 2.72
CA TYR A 89 -14.28 -17.27 1.95
C TYR A 89 -14.81 -16.14 2.83
N ALA A 90 -15.83 -16.41 3.67
CA ALA A 90 -16.41 -15.41 4.56
C ALA A 90 -15.40 -14.83 5.56
N LYS A 91 -14.50 -15.66 6.08
CA LYS A 91 -13.44 -15.21 6.99
C LYS A 91 -12.43 -14.33 6.26
N ALA A 92 -12.02 -14.72 5.05
CA ALA A 92 -11.07 -13.94 4.26
C ALA A 92 -11.60 -12.53 3.96
N ILE A 93 -12.87 -12.43 3.52
CA ILE A 93 -13.51 -11.13 3.25
C ILE A 93 -13.66 -10.30 4.54
N GLN A 94 -14.04 -10.90 5.67
CA GLN A 94 -14.13 -10.18 6.95
C GLN A 94 -12.79 -9.64 7.44
N ASP A 95 -11.73 -10.45 7.34
CA ASP A 95 -10.39 -10.02 7.76
C ASP A 95 -9.86 -8.91 6.85
N TRP A 96 -10.08 -9.03 5.53
CA TRP A 96 -9.74 -7.99 4.56
C TRP A 96 -10.49 -6.66 4.83
N ILE A 97 -11.81 -6.69 5.03
CA ILE A 97 -12.61 -5.49 5.36
C ILE A 97 -12.04 -4.80 6.60
N LYS A 98 -11.75 -5.56 7.67
CA LYS A 98 -11.15 -5.00 8.89
C LYS A 98 -9.81 -4.34 8.63
N SER A 99 -8.99 -4.92 7.75
CA SER A 99 -7.70 -4.34 7.36
C SER A 99 -7.86 -3.06 6.56
N VAL A 100 -8.78 -3.02 5.60
CA VAL A 100 -9.13 -1.82 4.81
C VAL A 100 -9.64 -0.69 5.72
N GLU A 101 -10.55 -0.99 6.63
CA GLU A 101 -11.08 -0.02 7.60
C GLU A 101 -9.98 0.50 8.54
N LYS A 102 -9.13 -0.40 9.06
CA LYS A 102 -8.01 -0.04 9.94
C LYS A 102 -6.99 0.87 9.23
N ALA A 103 -6.72 0.61 7.96
CA ALA A 103 -5.81 1.43 7.15
C ALA A 103 -6.46 2.72 6.64
N GLN A 104 -7.79 2.87 6.78
CA GLN A 104 -8.56 4.02 6.31
C GLN A 104 -8.43 4.27 4.80
N VAL A 105 -8.34 3.18 4.02
CA VAL A 105 -8.21 3.22 2.55
C VAL A 105 -9.53 2.92 1.82
N ALA A 106 -10.63 2.68 2.55
CA ALA A 106 -11.96 2.54 1.96
C ALA A 106 -12.39 3.80 1.20
N HIS A 107 -13.02 3.64 0.04
CA HIS A 107 -13.48 4.76 -0.79
C HIS A 107 -14.76 4.46 -1.56
N ALA A 108 -15.41 5.50 -2.10
CA ALA A 108 -16.74 5.43 -2.72
C ALA A 108 -16.86 4.49 -3.93
N ASN A 109 -15.75 4.19 -4.63
CA ASN A 109 -15.77 3.21 -5.73
C ASN A 109 -15.80 1.75 -5.26
N MET A 110 -15.50 1.47 -3.98
CA MET A 110 -15.61 0.11 -3.42
C MET A 110 -17.08 -0.24 -3.18
N ALA A 111 -17.41 -1.53 -3.23
CA ALA A 111 -18.76 -1.99 -2.95
C ALA A 111 -19.13 -1.71 -1.48
N ALA A 112 -20.38 -1.26 -1.25
CA ALA A 112 -20.91 -1.04 0.09
C ALA A 112 -21.18 -2.35 0.86
N SER A 113 -21.31 -3.46 0.14
CA SER A 113 -21.46 -4.80 0.69
C SER A 113 -20.77 -5.82 -0.22
N TYR A 114 -20.32 -6.92 0.38
CA TYR A 114 -19.69 -8.05 -0.32
C TYR A 114 -20.51 -9.30 -0.08
N GLU A 115 -20.83 -10.01 -1.15
CA GLU A 115 -21.57 -11.27 -1.07
C GLU A 115 -20.72 -12.36 -0.44
N TYR A 116 -21.29 -13.06 0.55
CA TYR A 116 -20.68 -14.22 1.15
C TYR A 116 -20.92 -15.47 0.29
N ARG A 117 -19.84 -16.17 -0.07
CA ARG A 117 -19.89 -17.45 -0.77
C ARG A 117 -19.57 -18.60 0.19
N PRO A 118 -20.27 -19.75 0.10
CA PRO A 118 -19.91 -20.94 0.87
C PRO A 118 -18.58 -21.53 0.37
N GLY A 119 -17.86 -22.20 1.26
CA GLY A 119 -16.59 -22.86 0.94
C GLY A 119 -15.34 -22.04 1.27
N SER A 120 -14.19 -22.52 0.80
CA SER A 120 -12.89 -21.86 0.98
C SER A 120 -12.52 -21.00 -0.24
N LEU A 121 -11.43 -20.24 -0.14
CA LEU A 121 -10.89 -19.45 -1.27
C LEU A 121 -10.52 -20.30 -2.49
N ALA A 122 -10.32 -21.61 -2.32
CA ALA A 122 -10.08 -22.53 -3.43
C ALA A 122 -11.35 -22.93 -4.21
N ALA A 123 -12.54 -22.62 -3.67
CA ALA A 123 -13.79 -23.01 -4.31
C ALA A 123 -13.90 -22.37 -5.71
N GLY A 124 -14.03 -23.19 -6.74
CA GLY A 124 -14.11 -22.73 -8.13
C GLY A 124 -12.76 -22.45 -8.81
N LEU A 125 -11.64 -22.70 -8.13
CA LEU A 125 -10.33 -22.63 -8.77
C LEU A 125 -10.06 -23.88 -9.62
N SER A 126 -9.56 -23.68 -10.84
CA SER A 126 -9.18 -24.76 -11.75
C SER A 126 -7.93 -25.50 -11.28
N ARG A 127 -7.86 -26.80 -11.59
CA ARG A 127 -6.70 -27.64 -11.27
C ARG A 127 -5.44 -27.10 -11.94
N GLU A 128 -5.56 -26.59 -13.16
CA GLU A 128 -4.46 -26.05 -13.95
C GLU A 128 -3.86 -24.80 -13.30
N LEU A 129 -4.69 -23.89 -12.78
CA LEU A 129 -4.22 -22.75 -12.00
C LEU A 129 -3.51 -23.21 -10.73
N LEU A 130 -4.10 -24.14 -9.97
CA LEU A 130 -3.50 -24.64 -8.73
C LEU A 130 -2.11 -25.24 -8.98
N LEU A 131 -1.96 -26.04 -10.04
CA LEU A 131 -0.65 -26.58 -10.43
C LEU A 131 0.33 -25.50 -10.86
N ALA A 132 -0.13 -24.47 -11.58
CA ALA A 132 0.73 -23.36 -11.99
C ALA A 132 1.24 -22.53 -10.80
N LEU A 133 0.37 -22.26 -9.82
CA LEU A 133 0.72 -21.52 -8.61
C LEU A 133 1.66 -22.33 -7.70
N LEU A 134 1.30 -23.57 -7.37
CA LEU A 134 2.07 -24.40 -6.44
C LEU A 134 3.35 -24.96 -7.08
N GLY A 135 3.35 -25.14 -8.40
CA GLY A 135 4.48 -25.66 -9.18
C GLY A 135 5.62 -24.67 -9.40
N ASN A 136 5.40 -23.38 -9.12
CA ASN A 136 6.39 -22.33 -9.33
C ASN A 136 6.79 -21.68 -7.99
N ALA A 137 7.93 -22.10 -7.45
CA ALA A 137 8.43 -21.60 -6.17
C ALA A 137 8.77 -20.10 -6.20
N THR A 138 9.32 -19.60 -7.30
CA THR A 138 9.64 -18.16 -7.45
C THR A 138 8.37 -17.32 -7.50
N MET A 139 7.36 -17.77 -8.25
CA MET A 139 6.06 -17.11 -8.26
C MET A 139 5.39 -17.16 -6.88
N SER A 140 5.50 -18.28 -6.16
CA SER A 140 4.96 -18.42 -4.81
C SER A 140 5.63 -17.48 -3.82
N GLU A 141 6.97 -17.40 -3.87
CA GLU A 141 7.75 -16.43 -3.08
C GLU A 141 7.25 -15.01 -3.32
N GLU A 142 7.16 -14.62 -4.59
CA GLU A 142 6.76 -13.27 -4.96
C GLU A 142 5.30 -12.98 -4.59
N PHE A 143 4.38 -13.93 -4.80
CA PHE A 143 2.97 -13.81 -4.40
C PHE A 143 2.85 -13.53 -2.90
N PHE A 144 3.54 -14.31 -2.05
CA PHE A 144 3.43 -14.15 -0.60
C PHE A 144 4.22 -12.97 -0.03
N GLN A 145 5.19 -12.43 -0.77
CA GLN A 145 5.86 -11.16 -0.44
C GLN A 145 5.03 -9.95 -0.88
N LEU A 146 4.26 -10.08 -1.95
CA LEU A 146 3.45 -9.00 -2.51
C LEU A 146 2.09 -8.87 -1.81
N LEU A 147 1.44 -10.00 -1.48
CA LEU A 147 0.08 -10.01 -0.95
C LEU A 147 0.01 -9.29 0.41
N SER A 148 -0.72 -8.18 0.41
CA SER A 148 -0.99 -7.33 1.56
C SER A 148 -2.31 -7.71 2.24
N PRO A 149 -2.48 -7.44 3.55
CA PRO A 149 -3.79 -7.48 4.20
C PRO A 149 -4.85 -6.57 3.56
N LEU A 150 -4.43 -5.61 2.72
CA LEU A 150 -5.32 -4.70 1.98
C LEU A 150 -5.79 -5.25 0.64
N ASP A 151 -5.20 -6.35 0.16
CA ASP A 151 -5.64 -7.01 -1.06
C ASP A 151 -6.81 -7.94 -0.73
N ASN A 152 -7.82 -7.98 -1.60
CA ASN A 152 -8.90 -8.95 -1.54
C ASN A 152 -8.41 -10.29 -2.10
N PRO A 153 -8.09 -11.29 -1.26
CA PRO A 153 -7.45 -12.52 -1.73
C PRO A 153 -8.35 -13.34 -2.66
N ALA A 154 -9.68 -13.20 -2.55
CA ALA A 154 -10.61 -13.90 -3.43
C ALA A 154 -10.56 -13.31 -4.85
N GLU A 155 -10.56 -11.98 -4.98
CA GLU A 155 -10.49 -11.32 -6.28
C GLU A 155 -9.10 -11.47 -6.92
N VAL A 156 -8.01 -11.39 -6.13
CA VAL A 156 -6.66 -11.70 -6.62
C VAL A 156 -6.61 -13.09 -7.27
N LEU A 157 -7.11 -14.12 -6.59
CA LEU A 157 -7.14 -15.49 -7.13
C LEU A 157 -8.04 -15.62 -8.36
N ALA A 158 -9.19 -14.94 -8.36
CA ALA A 158 -10.10 -14.93 -9.50
C ALA A 158 -9.48 -14.25 -10.73
N ILE A 159 -8.71 -13.19 -10.56
CA ILE A 159 -7.99 -12.50 -11.64
C ILE A 159 -6.88 -13.40 -12.19
N LEU A 160 -6.07 -14.02 -11.32
CA LEU A 160 -5.05 -14.98 -11.74
C LEU A 160 -5.67 -16.16 -12.52
N GLN A 161 -6.83 -16.65 -12.10
CA GLN A 161 -7.58 -17.65 -12.85
C GLN A 161 -7.97 -17.16 -14.25
N LYS A 162 -8.57 -15.97 -14.36
CA LYS A 162 -8.99 -15.41 -15.65
C LYS A 162 -7.80 -15.23 -16.59
N ILE A 163 -6.67 -14.73 -16.08
CA ILE A 163 -5.44 -14.60 -16.86
C ILE A 163 -4.93 -15.96 -17.33
N GLN A 164 -4.80 -16.92 -16.42
CA GLN A 164 -4.29 -18.27 -16.74
C GLN A 164 -5.17 -18.99 -17.76
N GLN A 165 -6.49 -18.88 -17.65
CA GLN A 165 -7.44 -19.49 -18.58
C GLN A 165 -7.40 -18.83 -19.97
N LYS A 166 -7.23 -17.51 -20.02
CA LYS A 166 -7.22 -16.76 -21.28
C LYS A 166 -5.89 -16.86 -22.02
N GLU A 167 -4.77 -16.80 -21.30
CA GLU A 167 -3.42 -16.69 -21.85
C GLU A 167 -2.42 -17.63 -21.12
N PRO A 168 -2.62 -18.96 -21.11
CA PRO A 168 -1.85 -19.89 -20.27
C PRO A 168 -0.34 -19.86 -20.54
N ALA A 169 0.07 -19.75 -21.81
CA ALA A 169 1.47 -19.67 -22.18
C ALA A 169 2.13 -18.34 -21.74
N LEU A 170 1.41 -17.22 -21.84
CA LEU A 170 1.93 -15.93 -21.37
C LEU A 170 1.93 -15.87 -19.85
N PHE A 171 0.94 -16.45 -19.16
CA PHE A 171 0.91 -16.55 -17.70
C PHE A 171 2.17 -17.23 -17.15
N ALA A 172 2.58 -18.34 -17.76
CA ALA A 172 3.81 -19.03 -17.38
C ALA A 172 5.09 -18.22 -17.66
N ALA A 173 5.09 -17.41 -18.73
CA ALA A 173 6.25 -16.61 -19.12
C ALA A 173 6.35 -15.25 -18.40
N TYR A 174 5.22 -14.71 -17.91
CA TYR A 174 5.10 -13.40 -17.27
C TYR A 174 4.41 -13.49 -15.89
N PRO A 175 4.88 -14.35 -14.96
CA PRO A 175 4.23 -14.55 -13.68
C PRO A 175 4.18 -13.27 -12.84
N SER A 176 5.27 -12.49 -12.78
CA SER A 176 5.33 -11.24 -12.02
C SER A 176 4.36 -10.18 -12.55
N LEU A 177 4.13 -10.13 -13.87
CA LEU A 177 3.12 -9.24 -14.46
C LEU A 177 1.71 -9.70 -14.11
N ALA A 178 1.43 -11.01 -14.13
CA ALA A 178 0.14 -11.55 -13.71
C ALA A 178 -0.15 -11.23 -12.23
N LEU A 179 0.86 -11.35 -11.37
CA LEU A 179 0.76 -10.98 -9.95
C LEU A 179 0.47 -9.49 -9.77
N ALA A 180 1.21 -8.61 -10.45
CA ALA A 180 0.99 -7.16 -10.39
C ALA A 180 -0.42 -6.78 -10.84
N VAL A 181 -0.89 -7.35 -11.96
CA VAL A 181 -2.26 -7.11 -12.44
C VAL A 181 -3.28 -7.60 -11.42
N ALA A 182 -3.07 -8.75 -10.79
CA ALA A 182 -4.01 -9.31 -9.83
C ALA A 182 -4.17 -8.46 -8.56
N VAL A 183 -3.08 -7.92 -8.00
CA VAL A 183 -3.13 -7.13 -6.76
C VAL A 183 -3.48 -5.64 -6.96
N VAL A 184 -3.45 -5.14 -8.20
CA VAL A 184 -3.86 -3.74 -8.50
C VAL A 184 -5.34 -3.67 -8.88
N HIS A 185 -5.91 -4.76 -9.40
CA HIS A 185 -7.27 -4.80 -9.96
C HIS A 185 -8.25 -5.65 -9.14
N ASP A 186 -7.83 -6.16 -7.98
CA ASP A 186 -8.70 -6.85 -7.02
C ASP A 186 -9.75 -5.92 -6.41
N VAL A 187 -9.46 -4.62 -6.37
CA VAL A 187 -10.38 -3.55 -5.98
C VAL A 187 -10.41 -2.43 -7.04
N PRO A 188 -11.55 -1.75 -7.24
CA PRO A 188 -11.62 -0.63 -8.16
C PRO A 188 -10.75 0.55 -7.68
N PRO A 189 -10.21 1.38 -8.59
CA PRO A 189 -9.37 2.50 -8.20
C PRO A 189 -10.14 3.58 -7.43
N SER A 190 -9.41 4.33 -6.60
CA SER A 190 -9.97 5.48 -5.87
C SER A 190 -10.63 6.52 -6.81
N PRO A 191 -11.71 7.20 -6.39
CA PRO A 191 -12.30 8.31 -7.14
C PRO A 191 -11.32 9.46 -7.42
N GLN A 192 -10.21 9.52 -6.69
CA GLN A 192 -9.16 10.52 -6.87
C GLN A 192 -8.01 10.05 -7.77
N TRP A 193 -8.00 8.79 -8.21
CA TRP A 193 -7.03 8.28 -9.18
C TRP A 193 -7.39 8.75 -10.60
N PRO A 194 -6.44 9.09 -11.47
CA PRO A 194 -5.05 9.44 -11.18
C PRO A 194 -4.93 10.80 -10.48
N HIS A 195 -5.90 11.69 -10.64
CA HIS A 195 -6.04 12.94 -9.89
C HIS A 195 -7.51 13.41 -9.83
N GLY A 196 -7.79 14.39 -8.96
CA GLY A 196 -9.13 14.93 -8.71
C GLY A 196 -9.54 16.13 -9.56
N GLN A 197 -8.66 16.64 -10.44
CA GLN A 197 -8.91 17.89 -11.21
C GLN A 197 -9.63 17.67 -12.55
N VAL A 198 -10.24 16.49 -12.74
CA VAL A 198 -11.01 16.12 -13.93
C VAL A 198 -12.28 15.40 -13.51
N SER A 199 -13.40 15.76 -14.11
CA SER A 199 -14.70 15.14 -13.82
C SER A 199 -14.71 13.65 -14.18
N ALA A 200 -15.51 12.86 -13.48
CA ALA A 200 -15.66 11.44 -13.76
C ALA A 200 -16.24 11.15 -15.16
N THR A 201 -16.98 12.10 -15.75
CA THR A 201 -17.50 11.96 -17.11
C THR A 201 -16.38 12.00 -18.15
N LEU A 202 -15.38 12.86 -17.96
CA LEU A 202 -14.26 13.01 -18.90
C LEU A 202 -13.16 11.97 -18.65
N LEU A 203 -12.98 11.58 -17.39
CA LEU A 203 -12.04 10.53 -16.99
C LEU A 203 -12.80 9.49 -16.13
N PRO A 204 -13.36 8.43 -16.76
CA PRO A 204 -14.25 7.48 -16.10
C PRO A 204 -13.57 6.54 -15.09
N ARG A 205 -12.24 6.61 -14.92
CA ARG A 205 -11.46 5.84 -13.92
C ARG A 205 -11.77 4.34 -13.94
N LYS A 206 -12.08 3.83 -15.12
CA LYS A 206 -12.47 2.44 -15.33
C LYS A 206 -11.31 1.71 -15.99
N PRO A 207 -10.56 0.87 -15.25
CA PRO A 207 -9.49 0.10 -15.85
C PRO A 207 -10.03 -0.88 -16.91
N PRO A 208 -9.22 -1.23 -17.92
CA PRO A 208 -9.55 -2.33 -18.83
C PRO A 208 -9.65 -3.66 -18.06
N PRO A 209 -10.36 -4.66 -18.58
CA PRO A 209 -10.41 -5.98 -17.97
C PRO A 209 -8.99 -6.54 -17.71
N PRO A 210 -8.70 -7.07 -16.50
CA PRO A 210 -7.35 -7.45 -16.10
C PRO A 210 -6.64 -8.42 -17.05
N GLU A 211 -7.36 -9.44 -17.55
CA GLU A 211 -6.81 -10.41 -18.49
C GLU A 211 -6.46 -9.82 -19.86
N LEU A 212 -7.20 -8.79 -20.29
CA LEU A 212 -6.90 -8.07 -21.52
C LEU A 212 -5.71 -7.14 -21.35
N LEU A 213 -5.61 -6.45 -20.20
CA LEU A 213 -4.45 -5.62 -19.85
C LEU A 213 -3.18 -6.44 -19.80
N PHE A 214 -3.21 -7.57 -19.08
CA PHE A 214 -2.11 -8.53 -19.02
C PHE A 214 -1.67 -8.96 -20.42
N GLY A 215 -2.63 -9.42 -21.24
CA GLY A 215 -2.34 -9.90 -22.59
C GLY A 215 -1.79 -8.80 -23.51
N HIS A 216 -2.25 -7.56 -23.36
CA HIS A 216 -1.75 -6.41 -24.11
C HIS A 216 -0.27 -6.14 -23.79
N LEU A 217 0.06 -5.96 -22.50
CA LEU A 217 1.43 -5.65 -22.06
C LEU A 217 2.41 -6.80 -22.33
N ALA A 218 2.01 -8.05 -22.08
CA ALA A 218 2.86 -9.22 -22.33
C ALA A 218 3.17 -9.41 -23.83
N ARG A 219 2.18 -9.22 -24.71
CA ARG A 219 2.40 -9.27 -26.17
C ARG A 219 3.29 -8.12 -26.65
N GLN A 220 3.09 -6.91 -26.10
CA GLN A 220 3.93 -5.78 -26.43
C GLN A 220 5.40 -6.02 -26.03
N ASP A 221 5.65 -6.55 -24.83
CA ASP A 221 7.01 -6.88 -24.38
C ASP A 221 7.66 -7.97 -25.24
N ARG A 222 6.89 -9.01 -25.59
CA ARG A 222 7.34 -10.09 -26.48
C ARG A 222 7.68 -9.59 -27.88
N ALA A 223 6.99 -8.56 -28.35
CA ALA A 223 7.29 -7.87 -29.60
C ALA A 223 8.43 -6.83 -29.49
N ASN A 224 9.12 -6.77 -28.33
CA ASN A 224 10.16 -5.77 -28.02
C ASN A 224 9.64 -4.31 -28.06
N GLY A 225 8.35 -4.09 -27.85
CA GLY A 225 7.70 -2.77 -27.86
C GLY A 225 7.74 -2.03 -26.53
N THR A 226 8.45 -2.54 -25.53
CA THR A 226 8.58 -2.00 -24.17
C THR A 226 9.99 -1.46 -23.93
N GLY A 227 10.09 -0.39 -23.13
CA GLY A 227 11.37 0.16 -22.69
C GLY A 227 12.11 -0.80 -21.76
N HIS A 228 11.39 -1.39 -20.81
CA HIS A 228 11.91 -2.46 -19.94
C HIS A 228 11.50 -3.84 -20.42
N LYS A 229 12.34 -4.84 -20.14
CA LYS A 229 11.93 -6.24 -20.23
C LYS A 229 11.05 -6.59 -19.04
N LEU A 230 9.74 -6.69 -19.26
CA LEU A 230 8.76 -6.88 -18.19
C LEU A 230 9.00 -8.19 -17.43
N VAL A 231 9.49 -9.24 -18.10
CA VAL A 231 9.88 -10.52 -17.46
C VAL A 231 11.03 -10.40 -16.45
N ARG A 232 11.76 -9.28 -16.43
CA ARG A 232 12.89 -9.02 -15.52
C ARG A 232 12.53 -8.09 -14.38
N LEU A 233 11.32 -7.54 -14.37
CA LEU A 233 10.86 -6.65 -13.32
C LEU A 233 10.01 -7.45 -12.32
N PRO A 234 10.21 -7.26 -11.00
CA PRO A 234 9.34 -7.86 -10.01
C PRO A 234 7.95 -7.22 -10.02
N ALA A 235 6.96 -7.95 -9.54
CA ALA A 235 5.58 -7.52 -9.39
C ALA A 235 5.44 -6.25 -8.55
N SER A 236 6.32 -6.09 -7.54
CA SER A 236 6.39 -4.88 -6.69
C SER A 236 6.78 -3.60 -7.45
N GLU A 237 7.42 -3.72 -8.62
CA GLU A 237 7.68 -2.60 -9.54
C GLU A 237 6.61 -2.52 -10.64
N LEU A 238 6.20 -3.67 -11.17
CA LEU A 238 5.17 -3.74 -12.22
C LEU A 238 3.80 -3.23 -11.74
N LYS A 239 3.52 -3.19 -10.43
CA LYS A 239 2.29 -2.57 -9.92
C LYS A 239 2.13 -1.10 -10.33
N PHE A 240 3.24 -0.38 -10.53
CA PHE A 240 3.28 1.01 -11.01
C PHE A 240 3.22 1.13 -12.54
N LEU A 241 3.08 0.00 -13.25
CA LEU A 241 2.85 -0.05 -14.69
C LEU A 241 1.38 -0.36 -15.02
N VAL A 242 0.72 -1.19 -14.20
CA VAL A 242 -0.57 -1.82 -14.54
C VAL A 242 -1.80 -1.09 -14.00
N ASP A 243 -1.60 0.03 -13.32
CA ASP A 243 -2.62 0.95 -12.77
C ASP A 243 -3.23 1.88 -13.82
N ILE A 244 -3.37 1.36 -15.04
CA ILE A 244 -3.80 2.06 -16.24
C ILE A 244 -5.34 2.14 -16.28
N VAL A 245 -5.86 3.35 -16.45
CA VAL A 245 -7.29 3.61 -16.75
C VAL A 245 -7.51 4.11 -18.19
N THR A 246 -6.41 4.33 -18.92
CA THR A 246 -6.42 4.85 -20.29
C THR A 246 -6.74 3.72 -21.29
N PRO A 247 -7.64 3.94 -22.28
CA PRO A 247 -7.95 2.96 -23.30
C PRO A 247 -6.73 2.54 -24.13
N PHE A 248 -6.69 1.29 -24.61
CA PHE A 248 -5.54 0.77 -25.37
C PHE A 248 -5.21 1.60 -26.62
N ALA A 249 -6.21 2.09 -27.35
CA ALA A 249 -5.98 2.93 -28.53
C ALA A 249 -5.21 4.22 -28.21
N GLU A 250 -5.42 4.77 -27.01
CA GLU A 250 -4.74 5.98 -26.56
C GLU A 250 -3.34 5.69 -26.02
N LEU A 251 -3.12 4.51 -25.41
CA LEU A 251 -1.76 4.01 -25.12
C LEU A 251 -0.96 3.79 -26.40
N ASP A 252 -1.56 3.16 -27.41
CA ASP A 252 -0.93 2.95 -28.72
C ASP A 252 -0.57 4.28 -29.38
N TRP A 253 -1.47 5.27 -29.31
CA TRP A 253 -1.16 6.63 -29.75
C TRP A 253 0.04 7.20 -28.99
N ALA A 254 0.07 7.11 -27.66
CA ALA A 254 1.16 7.66 -26.86
C ALA A 254 2.51 7.02 -27.18
N ARG A 255 2.52 5.69 -27.36
CA ARG A 255 3.73 4.94 -27.75
C ARG A 255 4.29 5.41 -29.09
N GLN A 256 3.42 5.76 -30.05
CA GLN A 256 3.80 6.17 -31.40
C GLN A 256 4.16 7.66 -31.49
N ASN A 257 3.50 8.53 -30.72
CA ASN A 257 3.55 9.99 -30.90
C ASN A 257 4.37 10.71 -29.83
N VAL A 258 4.58 10.11 -28.65
CA VAL A 258 5.41 10.72 -27.60
C VAL A 258 6.85 10.31 -27.80
N ALA A 259 7.72 11.25 -28.19
CA ALA A 259 9.11 10.96 -28.55
C ALA A 259 9.98 10.45 -27.38
N PRO A 260 9.99 11.07 -26.17
CA PRO A 260 10.81 10.62 -25.05
C PRO A 260 10.65 9.12 -24.75
N GLY A 261 11.78 8.46 -24.51
CA GLY A 261 11.86 7.02 -24.26
C GLY A 261 12.44 6.72 -22.89
N LEU A 262 12.87 5.48 -22.66
CA LEU A 262 13.41 5.06 -21.36
C LEU A 262 14.61 5.90 -20.89
N ALA A 263 15.45 6.37 -21.81
CA ALA A 263 16.65 7.13 -21.49
C ALA A 263 16.36 8.57 -21.00
N ASP A 264 15.23 9.16 -21.41
CA ASP A 264 14.94 10.57 -21.19
C ASP A 264 13.46 10.87 -20.94
N LEU A 265 12.73 9.90 -20.40
CA LEU A 265 11.28 9.98 -20.17
C LEU A 265 10.87 11.21 -19.38
N GLY A 266 11.73 11.71 -18.47
CA GLY A 266 11.53 12.96 -17.72
C GLY A 266 11.12 14.15 -18.61
N LYS A 267 11.66 14.24 -19.83
CA LYS A 267 11.33 15.31 -20.80
C LYS A 267 9.89 15.27 -21.30
N ALA A 268 9.18 14.16 -21.11
CA ALA A 268 7.76 14.06 -21.49
C ALA A 268 6.88 15.06 -20.71
N TYR A 269 7.32 15.48 -19.52
CA TYR A 269 6.63 16.51 -18.73
C TYR A 269 6.60 17.86 -19.46
N ASP A 270 7.74 18.25 -20.05
CA ASP A 270 7.93 19.55 -20.69
C ASP A 270 7.32 19.64 -22.10
N LEU A 271 6.89 18.50 -22.67
CA LEU A 271 6.16 18.48 -23.94
C LEU A 271 4.80 19.18 -23.84
N ILE A 272 4.22 19.21 -22.64
CA ILE A 272 2.91 19.81 -22.41
C ILE A 272 3.09 21.28 -22.07
N LYS A 273 2.62 22.16 -22.96
CA LYS A 273 2.66 23.61 -22.76
C LYS A 273 1.92 24.00 -21.49
N TYR A 274 2.62 24.68 -20.57
CA TYR A 274 2.03 25.14 -19.31
C TYR A 274 1.00 26.26 -19.54
N ARG A 275 -0.23 26.04 -19.09
CA ARG A 275 -1.37 26.98 -19.22
C ARG A 275 -1.41 27.96 -18.04
N LYS A 276 -0.56 28.99 -18.08
CA LYS A 276 -0.53 30.08 -17.08
C LYS A 276 -1.86 30.83 -16.97
N ASP A 277 -2.61 30.92 -18.08
CA ASP A 277 -3.94 31.51 -18.13
C ASP A 277 -4.93 30.78 -17.21
N ARG A 278 -4.88 29.45 -17.15
CA ARG A 278 -5.73 28.66 -16.23
C ARG A 278 -5.40 28.96 -14.77
N VAL A 279 -4.12 29.04 -14.43
CA VAL A 279 -3.68 29.36 -13.07
C VAL A 279 -4.11 30.77 -12.67
N ALA A 280 -3.88 31.76 -13.54
CA ALA A 280 -4.28 33.16 -13.29
C ALA A 280 -5.80 33.32 -13.14
N ALA A 281 -6.59 32.50 -13.82
CA ALA A 281 -8.05 32.48 -13.72
C ALA A 281 -8.59 31.57 -12.60
N ASN A 282 -7.75 30.97 -11.75
CA ASN A 282 -8.13 29.96 -10.76
C ASN A 282 -8.89 28.75 -11.35
N GLN A 283 -8.66 28.42 -12.62
CA GLN A 283 -9.30 27.34 -13.35
C GLN A 283 -8.50 26.03 -13.23
N TYR A 284 -8.48 25.49 -12.01
CA TYR A 284 -7.72 24.29 -11.66
C TYR A 284 -8.30 23.00 -12.24
N ASN A 285 -9.63 22.92 -12.37
CA ASN A 285 -10.28 21.80 -13.05
C ASN A 285 -10.10 21.89 -14.56
N TRP A 286 -10.02 20.75 -15.24
CA TRP A 286 -9.89 20.69 -16.69
C TRP A 286 -11.10 21.37 -17.37
N PRO A 287 -10.87 22.38 -18.24
CA PRO A 287 -11.96 23.17 -18.82
C PRO A 287 -12.46 22.62 -20.16
N GLY A 288 -11.73 21.68 -20.77
CA GLY A 288 -12.10 21.10 -22.06
C GLY A 288 -13.23 20.08 -21.95
N ASN A 289 -13.81 19.74 -23.10
CA ASN A 289 -14.87 18.74 -23.23
C ASN A 289 -14.37 17.30 -23.43
N ALA A 290 -13.06 17.10 -23.51
CA ALA A 290 -12.40 15.81 -23.60
C ALA A 290 -11.09 15.84 -22.81
N TYR A 291 -10.72 14.72 -22.19
CA TYR A 291 -9.47 14.57 -21.43
C TYR A 291 -8.72 13.33 -21.89
N THR A 292 -7.93 13.48 -22.96
CA THR A 292 -7.10 12.43 -23.55
C THR A 292 -5.69 12.93 -23.79
N LEU A 293 -4.70 12.03 -23.89
CA LEU A 293 -3.31 12.36 -24.15
C LEU A 293 -3.14 13.21 -25.42
N PRO A 294 -3.77 12.92 -26.58
CA PRO A 294 -3.72 13.81 -27.74
C PRO A 294 -4.25 15.22 -27.44
N VAL A 295 -5.33 15.32 -26.68
CA VAL A 295 -5.96 16.60 -26.33
C VAL A 295 -5.07 17.41 -25.38
N ILE A 296 -4.50 16.77 -24.36
CA ILE A 296 -3.56 17.41 -23.42
C ILE A 296 -2.31 17.89 -24.17
N PHE A 297 -1.79 17.05 -25.07
CA PHE A 297 -0.64 17.37 -25.92
C PHE A 297 -0.90 18.61 -26.79
N GLN A 298 -2.10 18.71 -27.39
CA GLN A 298 -2.46 19.82 -28.26
C GLN A 298 -2.79 21.11 -27.48
N GLN A 299 -3.58 21.01 -26.41
CA GLN A 299 -4.16 22.17 -25.72
C GLN A 299 -3.29 22.71 -24.58
N GLY A 300 -2.29 21.94 -24.16
CA GLY A 300 -1.51 22.19 -22.96
C GLY A 300 -2.32 21.91 -21.68
N GLY A 301 -1.70 22.15 -20.54
CA GLY A 301 -2.31 21.91 -19.24
C GLY A 301 -1.54 22.58 -18.10
N ILE A 302 -1.96 22.32 -16.87
CA ILE A 302 -1.19 22.70 -15.66
C ILE A 302 -0.40 21.49 -15.15
N CYS A 303 0.32 21.63 -14.03
CA CYS A 303 1.24 20.61 -13.52
C CYS A 303 0.62 19.20 -13.40
N VAL A 304 -0.65 19.09 -13.03
CA VAL A 304 -1.36 17.79 -12.94
C VAL A 304 -1.50 17.09 -14.30
N ASP A 305 -1.75 17.88 -15.35
CA ASP A 305 -1.97 17.37 -16.71
C ASP A 305 -0.63 16.96 -17.32
N GLN A 306 0.44 17.71 -17.04
CA GLN A 306 1.81 17.36 -17.43
C GLN A 306 2.25 16.04 -16.78
N ALA A 307 2.02 15.89 -15.48
CA ALA A 307 2.34 14.67 -14.73
C ALA A 307 1.51 13.46 -15.20
N TYR A 308 0.20 13.63 -15.42
CA TYR A 308 -0.67 12.58 -15.96
C TYR A 308 -0.23 12.16 -17.37
N PHE A 309 0.06 13.13 -18.24
CA PHE A 309 0.53 12.85 -19.60
C PHE A 309 1.85 12.06 -19.60
N ALA A 310 2.85 12.55 -18.87
CA ALA A 310 4.17 11.94 -18.83
C ALA A 310 4.16 10.54 -18.21
N SER A 311 3.44 10.36 -17.09
CA SER A 311 3.30 9.04 -16.45
C SER A 311 2.59 8.04 -17.36
N THR A 312 1.47 8.43 -17.97
CA THR A 312 0.71 7.54 -18.87
C THR A 312 1.51 7.20 -20.14
N ALA A 313 2.26 8.16 -20.69
CA ALA A 313 3.16 7.90 -21.82
C ALA A 313 4.28 6.92 -21.46
N GLY A 314 4.81 6.98 -20.24
CA GLY A 314 5.74 5.97 -19.72
C GLY A 314 5.12 4.59 -19.65
N LYS A 315 3.92 4.48 -19.06
CA LYS A 315 3.18 3.21 -18.96
C LYS A 315 2.86 2.61 -20.33
N ALA A 316 2.47 3.43 -21.31
CA ALA A 316 2.25 3.01 -22.70
C ALA A 316 3.50 2.39 -23.35
N LYS A 317 4.69 2.75 -22.86
CA LYS A 317 5.99 2.23 -23.29
C LYS A 317 6.50 1.09 -22.39
N GLY A 318 5.71 0.56 -21.46
CA GLY A 318 6.15 -0.50 -20.55
C GLY A 318 7.16 -0.02 -19.50
N ILE A 319 7.13 1.27 -19.13
CA ILE A 319 8.00 1.85 -18.10
C ILE A 319 7.15 2.12 -16.85
N PRO A 320 7.48 1.53 -15.69
CA PRO A 320 6.81 1.86 -14.43
C PRO A 320 6.95 3.35 -14.10
N THR A 321 5.84 3.99 -13.70
CA THR A 321 5.82 5.43 -13.36
C THR A 321 4.97 5.71 -12.13
N ILE A 322 5.36 6.71 -11.35
CA ILE A 322 4.63 7.15 -10.15
C ILE A 322 4.24 8.61 -10.34
N MET A 323 2.97 8.94 -10.10
CA MET A 323 2.51 10.33 -10.10
C MET A 323 2.50 10.86 -8.68
N PHE A 324 3.09 12.04 -8.49
CA PHE A 324 3.18 12.72 -7.21
C PHE A 324 2.34 13.99 -7.21
N ARG A 325 1.85 14.32 -6.02
CA ARG A 325 1.27 15.62 -5.67
C ARG A 325 1.91 16.11 -4.40
N GLY A 326 2.11 17.42 -4.30
CA GLY A 326 2.68 18.04 -3.11
C GLY A 326 2.15 19.44 -2.90
N ALA A 327 2.31 19.91 -1.68
CA ALA A 327 2.01 21.27 -1.27
C ALA A 327 3.32 21.92 -0.81
N GLY A 328 3.63 23.08 -1.38
CA GLY A 328 4.79 23.89 -1.03
C GLY A 328 4.41 25.06 -0.12
N LEU A 329 5.30 26.04 -0.02
CA LEU A 329 5.03 27.28 0.71
C LEU A 329 3.90 28.09 0.04
N ASP A 330 3.94 28.21 -1.28
CA ASP A 330 3.14 29.18 -2.02
C ASP A 330 2.15 28.58 -3.03
N GLY A 331 2.13 27.24 -3.16
CA GLY A 331 1.21 26.54 -4.06
C GLY A 331 1.30 25.02 -4.04
N ARG A 332 0.34 24.38 -4.71
CA ARG A 332 0.31 22.93 -4.92
C ARG A 332 0.95 22.58 -6.26
N HIS A 333 1.57 21.42 -6.32
CA HIS A 333 2.27 20.95 -7.52
C HIS A 333 2.08 19.46 -7.75
N ALA A 334 2.21 19.05 -9.01
CA ALA A 334 2.20 17.66 -9.40
C ALA A 334 3.36 17.39 -10.36
N TRP A 335 4.04 16.28 -10.13
CA TRP A 335 5.18 15.82 -10.92
C TRP A 335 5.11 14.30 -11.05
N PHE A 336 6.07 13.69 -11.71
CA PHE A 336 6.09 12.25 -11.83
C PHE A 336 7.49 11.69 -11.62
N GLY A 337 7.56 10.38 -11.41
CA GLY A 337 8.78 9.62 -11.40
C GLY A 337 8.68 8.38 -12.28
N PHE A 338 9.82 7.81 -12.64
CA PHE A 338 9.90 6.62 -13.47
C PHE A 338 11.12 5.75 -13.14
N LEU A 339 11.04 4.47 -13.50
CA LEU A 339 12.17 3.54 -13.40
C LEU A 339 13.08 3.71 -14.62
N ASP A 340 14.29 4.26 -14.44
CA ASP A 340 15.23 4.54 -15.53
C ASP A 340 15.86 3.27 -16.14
N ALA A 341 16.67 3.46 -17.19
CA ALA A 341 17.37 2.36 -17.88
C ALA A 341 18.32 1.55 -16.97
N ASN A 342 18.81 2.16 -15.89
CA ASN A 342 19.66 1.51 -14.89
C ASN A 342 18.83 0.89 -13.75
N GLN A 343 17.51 0.84 -13.91
CA GLN A 343 16.55 0.39 -12.90
C GLN A 343 16.68 1.17 -11.58
N ARG A 344 16.90 2.47 -11.68
CA ARG A 344 16.84 3.41 -10.57
C ARG A 344 15.62 4.30 -10.71
N TRP A 345 14.90 4.49 -9.63
CA TRP A 345 13.76 5.39 -9.59
C TRP A 345 14.22 6.85 -9.63
N GLN A 346 13.80 7.57 -10.67
CA GLN A 346 13.90 9.02 -10.78
C GLN A 346 12.56 9.58 -10.27
N LEU A 347 12.54 10.32 -9.15
CA LEU A 347 11.30 10.64 -8.42
C LEU A 347 10.91 12.12 -8.44
N ASP A 348 11.63 12.93 -9.18
CA ASP A 348 11.59 14.40 -9.17
C ASP A 348 11.42 15.01 -10.57
N CYS A 349 11.00 14.23 -11.55
CA CYS A 349 10.83 14.71 -12.92
C CYS A 349 9.68 15.72 -13.00
N GLY A 350 10.04 16.98 -13.24
CA GLY A 350 9.12 18.12 -13.21
C GLY A 350 8.90 18.70 -11.81
N ARG A 351 9.67 18.30 -10.78
CA ARG A 351 9.61 18.89 -9.43
C ARG A 351 10.44 20.17 -9.39
N TYR A 352 9.81 21.31 -9.07
CA TYR A 352 10.51 22.59 -8.92
C TYR A 352 11.28 22.65 -7.59
N GLU A 353 12.61 22.78 -7.64
CA GLU A 353 13.48 22.87 -6.44
C GLU A 353 13.16 24.09 -5.57
N GLU A 354 12.72 25.20 -6.17
CA GLU A 354 12.52 26.49 -5.50
C GLU A 354 11.38 26.49 -4.48
N GLN A 355 10.39 25.59 -4.62
CA GLN A 355 9.18 25.58 -3.78
C GLN A 355 9.35 24.83 -2.45
N LYS A 356 10.55 24.30 -2.15
CA LYS A 356 10.91 23.63 -0.88
C LYS A 356 9.86 22.61 -0.42
N PHE A 357 9.31 21.81 -1.35
CA PHE A 357 8.32 20.80 -1.00
C PHE A 357 8.86 19.84 0.06
N VAL A 358 8.27 19.87 1.25
CA VAL A 358 8.72 19.07 2.40
C VAL A 358 8.42 17.58 2.16
N THR A 359 7.30 17.26 1.49
CA THR A 359 6.88 15.89 1.13
C THR A 359 6.08 15.86 -0.18
N GLY A 360 6.15 14.74 -0.90
CA GLY A 360 5.29 14.43 -2.04
C GLY A 360 4.47 13.19 -1.74
N LEU A 361 3.16 13.25 -1.95
CA LEU A 361 2.25 12.14 -1.82
C LEU A 361 2.05 11.49 -3.19
N ALA A 362 2.09 10.16 -3.23
CA ALA A 362 1.70 9.36 -4.38
C ALA A 362 0.71 8.28 -3.92
N PHE A 363 -0.13 7.79 -4.83
CA PHE A 363 -0.95 6.62 -4.54
C PHE A 363 -0.13 5.34 -4.68
N ASP A 364 -0.32 4.39 -3.78
CA ASP A 364 0.10 3.00 -4.00
C ASP A 364 -1.00 2.34 -4.85
N PRO A 365 -0.72 1.90 -6.08
CA PRO A 365 -1.77 1.31 -6.92
C PRO A 365 -2.35 0.00 -6.40
N GLN A 366 -1.64 -0.68 -5.50
CA GLN A 366 -2.13 -1.91 -4.87
C GLN A 366 -3.15 -1.63 -3.77
N THR A 367 -3.02 -0.50 -3.06
CA THR A 367 -3.90 -0.21 -1.90
C THR A 367 -4.85 0.95 -2.14
N TRP A 368 -4.60 1.75 -3.19
CA TRP A 368 -5.21 3.05 -3.49
C TRP A 368 -5.14 4.09 -2.36
N GLY A 369 -4.35 3.81 -1.32
CA GLY A 369 -3.94 4.76 -0.28
C GLY A 369 -2.68 5.53 -0.68
N ASN A 370 -2.25 6.48 0.15
CA ASN A 370 -0.97 7.15 -0.07
C ASN A 370 0.20 6.18 0.23
N ILE A 371 1.23 6.18 -0.62
CA ILE A 371 2.49 5.49 -0.35
C ILE A 371 3.13 6.14 0.87
N ASN A 372 3.59 5.32 1.82
CA ASN A 372 4.38 5.79 2.96
C ASN A 372 5.80 6.15 2.50
N ASP A 373 6.45 7.15 3.12
CA ASP A 373 7.78 7.58 2.68
C ASP A 373 8.83 6.47 2.75
N HIS A 374 8.81 5.65 3.81
CA HIS A 374 9.72 4.51 3.89
C HIS A 374 9.49 3.50 2.76
N GLU A 375 8.25 3.30 2.32
CA GLU A 375 7.93 2.36 1.26
C GLU A 375 8.47 2.85 -0.09
N LEU A 376 8.35 4.15 -0.36
CA LEU A 376 8.97 4.77 -1.53
C LEU A 376 10.51 4.60 -1.50
N LEU A 377 11.14 4.80 -0.35
CA LEU A 377 12.57 4.56 -0.18
C LEU A 377 12.94 3.08 -0.36
N PHE A 378 12.17 2.15 0.22
CA PHE A 378 12.39 0.71 0.07
C PHE A 378 12.33 0.27 -1.39
N ILE A 379 11.36 0.80 -2.14
CA ILE A 379 11.24 0.59 -3.58
C ILE A 379 12.48 1.14 -4.32
N THR A 380 12.98 2.33 -3.95
CA THR A 380 14.18 2.90 -4.60
C THR A 380 15.47 2.15 -4.29
N GLU A 381 15.60 1.60 -3.08
CA GLU A 381 16.79 0.84 -2.68
C GLU A 381 16.81 -0.59 -3.24
N ARG A 382 15.64 -1.11 -3.64
CA ARG A 382 15.47 -2.44 -4.27
C ARG A 382 16.04 -3.60 -3.47
N PHE A 383 16.28 -3.42 -2.17
CA PHE A 383 16.88 -4.45 -1.34
C PHE A 383 16.00 -5.68 -1.16
N ARG A 384 14.70 -5.55 -1.41
CA ARG A 384 13.75 -6.67 -1.32
C ARG A 384 14.04 -7.78 -2.33
N ALA A 385 14.73 -7.46 -3.43
CA ALA A 385 15.19 -8.45 -4.40
C ALA A 385 16.44 -9.23 -3.93
N LEU A 386 17.14 -8.76 -2.90
CA LEU A 386 18.38 -9.36 -2.44
C LEU A 386 18.14 -10.70 -1.71
N PRO A 387 19.00 -11.71 -1.92
CA PRO A 387 18.88 -13.00 -1.24
C PRO A 387 18.88 -12.89 0.29
N THR A 388 19.62 -11.93 0.87
CA THR A 388 19.67 -11.70 2.32
C THR A 388 18.33 -11.25 2.87
N TYR A 389 17.63 -10.37 2.15
CA TYR A 389 16.30 -9.92 2.55
C TYR A 389 15.26 -11.03 2.40
N LYS A 390 15.29 -11.78 1.29
CA LYS A 390 14.39 -12.93 1.09
C LYS A 390 14.53 -13.97 2.22
N LEU A 391 15.76 -14.25 2.63
CA LEU A 391 16.03 -15.13 3.77
C LEU A 391 15.54 -14.51 5.10
N SER A 392 15.71 -13.21 5.30
CA SER A 392 15.15 -12.48 6.44
C SER A 392 13.62 -12.64 6.53
N VAL A 393 12.91 -12.45 5.42
CA VAL A 393 11.45 -12.66 5.34
C VAL A 393 11.10 -14.09 5.71
N LEU A 394 11.79 -15.09 5.17
CA LEU A 394 11.54 -16.50 5.52
C LEU A 394 11.67 -16.76 7.02
N HIS A 395 12.69 -16.20 7.67
CA HIS A 395 12.86 -16.31 9.12
C HIS A 395 11.71 -15.65 9.90
N ALA A 396 11.26 -14.46 9.50
CA ALA A 396 10.13 -13.78 10.13
C ALA A 396 8.83 -14.58 9.99
N GLU A 397 8.65 -15.23 8.85
CA GLU A 397 7.48 -16.06 8.55
C GLU A 397 7.42 -17.34 9.40
N PHE A 398 8.57 -18.04 9.56
CA PHE A 398 8.66 -19.14 10.51
C PHE A 398 8.47 -18.67 11.96
N ALA A 399 8.96 -17.47 12.32
CA ALA A 399 8.74 -16.90 13.64
C ALA A 399 7.25 -16.67 13.92
N GLY A 400 6.51 -16.14 12.94
CA GLY A 400 5.06 -15.96 13.02
C GLY A 400 4.31 -17.29 13.19
N ASP A 401 4.74 -18.34 12.52
CA ASP A 401 4.18 -19.68 12.67
C ASP A 401 4.43 -20.26 14.06
N TYR A 402 5.67 -20.21 14.56
CA TYR A 402 6.00 -20.67 15.91
C TYR A 402 5.26 -19.89 16.99
N LEU A 403 5.10 -18.57 16.80
CA LEU A 403 4.36 -17.73 17.74
C LEU A 403 2.89 -18.16 17.84
N ARG A 404 2.23 -18.43 16.71
CA ARG A 404 0.84 -18.93 16.67
C ARG A 404 0.68 -20.32 17.30
N GLU A 405 1.74 -21.12 17.31
CA GLU A 405 1.79 -22.43 17.98
C GLU A 405 2.15 -22.34 19.48
N GLY A 406 2.46 -21.15 20.00
CA GLY A 406 2.93 -20.98 21.38
C GLY A 406 4.36 -21.49 21.60
N ARG A 407 5.13 -21.74 20.54
CA ARG A 407 6.54 -22.18 20.61
C ARG A 407 7.47 -20.97 20.72
N LEU A 408 7.36 -20.27 21.85
CA LEU A 408 7.90 -18.91 22.04
C LEU A 408 9.41 -18.82 21.85
N ASP A 409 10.20 -19.79 22.35
CA ASP A 409 11.66 -19.79 22.18
C ASP A 409 12.08 -19.87 20.71
N LEU A 410 11.38 -20.69 19.92
CA LEU A 410 11.65 -20.84 18.49
C LEU A 410 11.18 -19.63 17.71
N ALA A 411 10.05 -19.03 18.11
CA ALA A 411 9.57 -17.77 17.54
C ALA A 411 10.61 -16.66 17.76
N LEU A 412 11.10 -16.51 18.99
CA LEU A 412 12.10 -15.49 19.34
C LEU A 412 13.41 -15.71 18.59
N LYS A 413 13.89 -16.96 18.52
CA LYS A 413 15.11 -17.31 17.78
C LYS A 413 14.98 -16.99 16.28
N ALA A 414 13.89 -17.42 15.64
CA ALA A 414 13.66 -17.18 14.22
C ALA A 414 13.48 -15.67 13.93
N ALA A 415 12.75 -14.94 14.78
CA ALA A 415 12.59 -13.50 14.63
C ALA A 415 13.92 -12.74 14.78
N ARG A 416 14.78 -13.17 15.71
CA ARG A 416 16.13 -12.62 15.87
C ARG A 416 17.01 -12.89 14.65
N GLU A 417 16.97 -14.11 14.10
CA GLU A 417 17.67 -14.43 12.84
C GLU A 417 17.19 -13.53 11.69
N SER A 418 15.88 -13.29 11.59
CA SER A 418 15.31 -12.38 10.57
C SER A 418 16.01 -11.01 10.57
N VAL A 419 16.01 -10.32 11.72
CA VAL A 419 16.58 -8.95 11.79
C VAL A 419 18.11 -8.94 11.67
N ASN A 420 18.78 -10.05 12.02
CA ASN A 420 20.22 -10.20 11.82
C ASN A 420 20.58 -10.37 10.33
N ARG A 421 19.73 -11.01 9.53
CA ARG A 421 19.95 -11.18 8.08
C ARG A 421 19.76 -9.89 7.31
N ASP A 422 18.70 -9.14 7.61
CA ASP A 422 18.50 -7.81 7.06
C ASP A 422 17.72 -6.93 8.04
N ARG A 423 18.39 -5.88 8.54
CA ARG A 423 17.82 -4.96 9.53
C ARG A 423 16.69 -4.10 8.96
N ARG A 424 16.48 -4.06 7.64
CA ARG A 424 15.39 -3.32 7.00
C ARG A 424 14.08 -4.12 6.97
N ASN A 425 14.08 -5.38 7.37
CA ASN A 425 12.86 -6.18 7.48
C ASN A 425 12.00 -5.71 8.66
N LEU A 426 11.05 -4.82 8.36
CA LEU A 426 10.09 -4.27 9.32
C LEU A 426 9.30 -5.37 10.05
N ASP A 427 8.73 -6.32 9.29
CA ASP A 427 7.96 -7.43 9.85
C ASP A 427 8.81 -8.30 10.79
N GLY A 428 10.11 -8.44 10.48
CA GLY A 428 11.10 -9.08 11.34
C GLY A 428 11.22 -8.44 12.72
N TRP A 429 11.22 -7.10 12.80
CA TRP A 429 11.24 -6.38 14.08
C TRP A 429 9.90 -6.47 14.81
N GLU A 430 8.79 -6.39 14.08
CA GLU A 430 7.45 -6.50 14.65
C GLU A 430 7.23 -7.88 15.29
N ILE A 431 7.60 -8.95 14.59
CA ILE A 431 7.45 -10.31 15.11
C ILE A 431 8.44 -10.59 16.25
N LEU A 432 9.63 -9.98 16.23
CA LEU A 432 10.59 -10.07 17.34
C LEU A 432 10.02 -9.44 18.62
N LEU A 433 9.43 -8.25 18.52
CA LEU A 433 8.75 -7.59 19.64
C LEU A 433 7.53 -8.38 20.12
N ALA A 434 6.74 -8.91 19.20
CA ALA A 434 5.57 -9.73 19.54
C ALA A 434 5.96 -11.03 20.26
N ALA A 435 7.00 -11.72 19.79
CA ALA A 435 7.52 -12.93 20.43
C ALA A 435 8.09 -12.64 21.82
N GLN A 436 8.88 -11.56 21.97
CA GLN A 436 9.39 -11.14 23.28
C GLN A 436 8.26 -10.84 24.27
N LYS A 437 7.25 -10.08 23.83
CA LYS A 437 6.10 -9.72 24.68
C LYS A 437 5.26 -10.94 25.05
N ALA A 438 5.11 -11.91 24.15
CA ALA A 438 4.38 -13.14 24.44
C ALA A 438 5.13 -14.05 25.42
N GLY A 439 6.46 -14.15 25.32
CA GLY A 439 7.30 -14.97 26.20
C GLY A 439 7.53 -14.37 27.59
N ALA A 440 7.74 -13.05 27.66
CA ALA A 440 8.05 -12.35 28.89
C ALA A 440 7.43 -10.93 28.89
N PRO A 441 6.10 -10.79 29.07
CA PRO A 441 5.42 -9.51 28.97
C PRO A 441 5.88 -8.48 30.01
N ALA A 442 6.29 -8.95 31.19
CA ALA A 442 6.80 -8.11 32.29
C ALA A 442 8.27 -7.68 32.09
N ASP A 443 8.99 -8.29 31.13
CA ASP A 443 10.38 -7.91 30.85
C ASP A 443 10.43 -6.70 29.92
N LEU A 444 10.16 -5.54 30.50
CA LEU A 444 10.24 -4.25 29.81
C LEU A 444 11.67 -3.90 29.40
N ARG A 445 12.70 -4.46 30.07
CA ARG A 445 14.12 -4.21 29.71
C ARG A 445 14.46 -4.87 28.39
N ALA A 446 14.04 -6.12 28.19
CA ALA A 446 14.25 -6.81 26.91
C ALA A 446 13.50 -6.12 25.76
N GLN A 447 12.27 -5.67 25.99
CA GLN A 447 11.50 -4.90 25.00
C GLN A 447 12.20 -3.58 24.65
N GLU A 448 12.71 -2.84 25.65
CA GLU A 448 13.49 -1.63 25.43
C GLU A 448 14.72 -1.89 24.56
N ALA A 449 15.48 -2.96 24.83
CA ALA A 449 16.69 -3.29 24.09
C ALA A 449 16.39 -3.48 22.59
N ILE A 450 15.36 -4.26 22.27
CA ILE A 450 14.91 -4.49 20.89
C ILE A 450 14.47 -3.18 20.23
N LEU A 451 13.71 -2.34 20.95
CA LEU A 451 13.24 -1.05 20.43
C LEU A 451 14.40 -0.10 20.11
N ARG A 452 15.43 -0.05 20.95
CA ARG A 452 16.65 0.73 20.67
C ARG A 452 17.35 0.25 19.41
N GLU A 453 17.49 -1.07 19.25
CA GLU A 453 18.07 -1.65 18.02
C GLU A 453 17.24 -1.32 16.77
N ALA A 454 15.91 -1.36 16.88
CA ALA A 454 14.99 -1.01 15.79
C ALA A 454 15.07 0.49 15.43
N VAL A 455 15.11 1.39 16.43
CA VAL A 455 15.34 2.82 16.22
C VAL A 455 16.64 3.05 15.45
N LEU A 456 17.73 2.36 15.82
CA LEU A 456 19.00 2.41 15.10
C LEU A 456 18.89 1.86 13.67
N ALA A 457 18.14 0.77 13.46
CA ALA A 457 17.96 0.16 12.15
C ALA A 457 17.24 1.09 11.17
N PHE A 458 16.28 1.88 11.67
CA PHE A 458 15.41 2.71 10.85
C PHE A 458 15.75 4.22 10.88
N GLN A 459 16.94 4.63 11.34
CA GLN A 459 17.33 6.05 11.40
C GLN A 459 17.29 6.80 10.06
N LYS A 460 17.33 6.07 8.93
CA LYS A 460 17.22 6.61 7.57
C LYS A 460 15.77 6.78 7.09
N TYR A 461 14.80 6.23 7.82
CA TYR A 461 13.37 6.23 7.49
C TYR A 461 12.61 6.97 8.60
N PRO A 462 12.39 8.29 8.47
CA PRO A 462 11.91 9.13 9.56
C PRO A 462 10.62 8.66 10.24
N ASP A 463 9.66 8.22 9.46
CA ASP A 463 8.37 7.71 9.91
C ASP A 463 8.51 6.41 10.74
N LEU A 464 9.37 5.47 10.31
CA LEU A 464 9.68 4.26 11.06
C LEU A 464 10.51 4.56 12.32
N GLU A 465 11.52 5.45 12.26
CA GLU A 465 12.28 5.86 13.45
C GLU A 465 11.34 6.49 14.48
N ILE A 466 10.45 7.39 14.06
CA ILE A 466 9.46 8.02 14.94
C ILE A 466 8.54 6.97 15.56
N ARG A 467 8.04 6.02 14.76
CA ARG A 467 7.18 4.93 15.24
C ARG A 467 7.87 4.12 16.35
N PHE A 468 9.08 3.62 16.10
CA PHE A 468 9.81 2.83 17.10
C PHE A 468 10.28 3.67 18.29
N SER A 469 10.64 4.94 18.09
CA SER A 469 11.01 5.86 19.17
C SER A 469 9.82 6.14 20.08
N ARG A 470 8.60 6.29 19.55
CA ARG A 470 7.39 6.46 20.36
C ARG A 470 7.09 5.23 21.21
N ALA A 471 7.22 4.03 20.64
CA ALA A 471 7.10 2.79 21.41
C ALA A 471 8.18 2.68 22.51
N LEU A 472 9.41 3.09 22.21
CA LEU A 472 10.51 3.15 23.19
C LEU A 472 10.20 4.12 24.34
N ILE A 473 9.73 5.33 24.03
CA ILE A 473 9.33 6.34 25.03
C ILE A 473 8.25 5.78 25.96
N GLU A 474 7.27 5.06 25.42
CA GLU A 474 6.22 4.44 26.20
C GLU A 474 6.76 3.35 27.16
N ILE A 475 7.64 2.48 26.67
CA ILE A 475 8.29 1.47 27.52
C ILE A 475 9.13 2.13 28.63
N LEU A 476 9.84 3.22 28.33
CA LEU A 476 10.60 3.98 29.34
C LEU A 476 9.68 4.56 30.43
N ARG A 477 8.51 5.10 30.04
CA ARG A 477 7.51 5.60 31.00
C ARG A 477 6.97 4.48 31.88
N GLN A 478 6.66 3.32 31.30
CA GLN A 478 6.19 2.14 32.05
C GLN A 478 7.23 1.61 33.04
N ARG A 479 8.52 1.78 32.72
CA ARG A 479 9.64 1.47 33.62
C ARG A 479 9.88 2.51 34.72
N GLY A 480 9.19 3.65 34.70
CA GLY A 480 9.44 4.78 35.60
C GLY A 480 10.60 5.69 35.19
N GLU A 481 11.20 5.47 34.02
CA GLU A 481 12.34 6.24 33.49
C GLU A 481 11.86 7.54 32.81
N THR A 482 11.07 8.35 33.53
CA THR A 482 10.34 9.51 32.98
C THR A 482 11.26 10.59 32.43
N SER A 483 12.40 10.85 33.07
CA SER A 483 13.41 11.81 32.60
C SER A 483 14.03 11.38 31.27
N LEU A 484 14.30 10.08 31.10
CA LEU A 484 14.87 9.54 29.86
C LEU A 484 13.82 9.54 28.74
N ALA A 485 12.56 9.22 29.06
CA ALA A 485 11.44 9.32 28.13
C ALA A 485 11.25 10.76 27.62
N ALA A 486 11.30 11.76 28.51
CA ALA A 486 11.20 13.17 28.13
C ALA A 486 12.39 13.63 27.27
N PHE A 487 13.60 13.16 27.58
CA PHE A 487 14.79 13.43 26.76
C PHE A 487 14.65 12.88 25.33
N GLU A 488 14.23 11.62 25.17
CA GLU A 488 14.02 11.01 23.85
C GLU A 488 12.92 11.71 23.05
N GLU A 489 11.84 12.12 23.72
CA GLU A 489 10.75 12.88 23.10
C GLU A 489 11.24 14.25 22.59
N GLN A 490 12.02 14.98 23.40
CA GLN A 490 12.61 16.26 23.00
C GLN A 490 13.63 16.10 21.87
N ARG A 491 14.47 15.04 21.91
CA ARG A 491 15.43 14.72 20.85
C ARG A 491 14.70 14.50 19.52
N LEU A 492 13.62 13.71 19.53
CA LEU A 492 12.84 13.41 18.34
C LEU A 492 12.18 14.65 17.75
N ALA A 493 11.58 15.48 18.61
CA ALA A 493 10.97 16.75 18.21
C ALA A 493 12.01 17.70 17.57
N LYS A 494 13.19 17.85 18.19
CA LYS A 494 14.26 18.70 17.66
C LYS A 494 14.82 18.19 16.33
N LYS A 495 14.97 16.87 16.16
CA LYS A 495 15.50 16.26 14.92
C LYS A 495 14.61 16.57 13.71
N TYR A 496 13.29 16.54 13.89
CA TYR A 496 12.33 16.65 12.79
C TYR A 496 11.65 18.02 12.64
N GLN A 497 11.97 18.97 13.52
CA GLN A 497 11.39 20.32 13.56
C GLN A 497 11.45 21.08 12.22
N ALA A 498 12.50 20.86 11.42
CA ALA A 498 12.73 21.61 10.18
C ALA A 498 12.45 20.83 8.88
N GLY A 499 12.29 19.49 8.94
CA GLY A 499 12.31 18.63 7.74
C GLY A 499 11.12 17.69 7.53
N ARG A 500 10.24 17.53 8.53
CA ARG A 500 9.03 16.68 8.45
C ARG A 500 7.83 17.36 9.13
N GLN A 501 7.58 18.60 8.70
CA GLN A 501 6.46 19.41 9.20
C GLN A 501 5.10 18.73 8.98
N ASP A 502 4.98 17.89 7.96
CA ASP A 502 3.81 17.04 7.66
C ASP A 502 3.45 16.09 8.82
N LEU A 503 4.42 15.43 9.45
CA LEU A 503 4.18 14.52 10.57
C LEU A 503 3.72 15.28 11.82
N SER A 504 4.27 16.47 12.04
CA SER A 504 3.79 17.38 13.07
C SER A 504 2.39 17.92 12.74
N LEU A 505 2.11 18.25 11.48
CA LEU A 505 0.84 18.76 10.99
C LEU A 505 -0.29 17.75 11.17
N GLY A 506 -0.08 16.48 10.82
CA GLY A 506 -1.07 15.43 11.05
C GLY A 506 -1.47 15.30 12.53
N GLN A 507 -0.49 15.38 13.44
CA GLN A 507 -0.75 15.37 14.87
C GLN A 507 -1.52 16.60 15.33
N MET A 508 -1.14 17.78 14.85
CA MET A 508 -1.80 19.05 15.16
C MET A 508 -3.24 19.08 14.63
N ALA A 509 -3.48 18.62 13.41
CA ALA A 509 -4.80 18.48 12.83
C ALA A 509 -5.67 17.53 13.65
N ALA A 510 -5.13 16.40 14.11
CA ALA A 510 -5.86 15.47 14.98
C ALA A 510 -6.20 16.08 16.36
N VAL A 511 -5.29 16.86 16.96
CA VAL A 511 -5.57 17.63 18.19
C VAL A 511 -6.69 18.64 17.93
N MET A 512 -6.62 19.37 16.82
CA MET A 512 -7.62 20.37 16.45
C MET A 512 -8.99 19.73 16.20
N GLN A 513 -9.03 18.60 15.49
CA GLN A 513 -10.26 17.84 15.25
C GLN A 513 -10.90 17.32 16.53
N ARG A 514 -10.11 16.91 17.54
CA ARG A 514 -10.66 16.56 18.85
C ARG A 514 -11.25 17.78 19.54
N SER A 515 -10.51 18.88 19.58
CA SER A 515 -10.97 20.13 20.21
C SER A 515 -12.28 20.64 19.60
N MET A 516 -12.40 20.64 18.27
CA MET A 516 -13.64 21.00 17.54
C MET A 516 -14.84 20.11 17.89
N LYS A 517 -14.62 18.90 18.43
CA LYS A 517 -15.67 17.96 18.82
C LYS A 517 -16.04 18.07 20.29
N THR A 518 -15.08 18.38 21.17
CA THR A 518 -15.23 18.21 22.62
C THR A 518 -15.23 19.51 23.41
N ASP A 519 -14.57 20.55 22.90
CA ASP A 519 -14.25 21.73 23.70
C ASP A 519 -15.20 22.90 23.40
N ASP A 520 -15.29 23.86 24.32
CA ASP A 520 -15.99 25.11 24.11
C ASP A 520 -15.25 26.02 23.10
N LEU A 521 -15.96 26.99 22.52
CA LEU A 521 -15.44 27.88 21.48
C LEU A 521 -14.15 28.62 21.90
N ALA A 522 -14.05 29.08 23.15
CA ALA A 522 -12.86 29.81 23.60
C ALA A 522 -11.64 28.88 23.69
N THR A 523 -11.84 27.66 24.16
CA THR A 523 -10.81 26.62 24.17
C THR A 523 -10.40 26.24 22.75
N GLN A 524 -11.33 26.04 21.83
CA GLN A 524 -11.03 25.75 20.42
C GLN A 524 -10.17 26.85 19.78
N ILE A 525 -10.55 28.12 19.95
CA ILE A 525 -9.78 29.27 19.44
C ILE A 525 -8.38 29.31 20.06
N LYS A 526 -8.26 29.00 21.36
CA LYS A 526 -6.96 28.94 22.05
C LYS A 526 -6.06 27.83 21.48
N VAL A 527 -6.60 26.64 21.21
CA VAL A 527 -5.86 25.54 20.58
C VAL A 527 -5.41 25.93 19.18
N PHE A 528 -6.28 26.53 18.38
CA PHE A 528 -5.95 27.02 17.04
C PHE A 528 -4.81 28.06 17.08
N ASN A 529 -4.96 29.10 17.92
CA ASN A 529 -3.97 30.18 18.04
C ASN A 529 -2.62 29.64 18.51
N ARG A 530 -2.60 28.77 19.52
CA ARG A 530 -1.37 28.12 19.98
C ARG A 530 -0.69 27.34 18.87
N THR A 531 -1.47 26.64 18.05
CA THR A 531 -0.95 25.83 16.93
C THR A 531 -0.37 26.70 15.81
N LEU A 532 -1.04 27.80 15.48
CA LEU A 532 -0.50 28.81 14.57
C LEU A 532 0.81 29.42 15.10
N ASP A 533 0.87 29.76 16.39
CA ASP A 533 2.04 30.43 16.96
C ASP A 533 3.27 29.51 17.03
N THR A 534 3.07 28.22 17.31
CA THR A 534 4.17 27.25 17.39
C THR A 534 4.66 26.80 16.04
N SER A 535 3.75 26.63 15.07
CA SER A 535 4.06 25.86 13.86
C SER A 535 3.54 26.47 12.57
N GLY A 536 2.80 27.58 12.61
CA GLY A 536 2.23 28.20 11.40
C GLY A 536 3.23 29.05 10.61
N ARG A 537 4.31 29.55 11.21
CA ARG A 537 5.25 30.43 10.51
C ARG A 537 5.99 29.68 9.39
N GLY A 538 5.67 30.03 8.13
CA GLY A 538 6.27 29.40 6.95
C GLY A 538 5.83 27.95 6.76
N ALA A 539 4.64 27.57 7.23
CA ALA A 539 4.09 26.22 7.07
C ALA A 539 3.34 26.01 5.74
N GLY A 540 3.14 27.07 4.97
CA GLY A 540 2.64 27.03 3.59
C GLY A 540 1.18 26.59 3.45
N ILE A 541 0.84 26.16 2.23
CA ILE A 541 -0.54 25.82 1.84
C ILE A 541 -1.03 24.52 2.46
N ASP A 542 -0.15 23.59 2.82
CA ASP A 542 -0.57 22.32 3.46
C ASP A 542 -1.12 22.53 4.87
N PHE A 543 -0.50 23.44 5.65
CA PHE A 543 -1.03 23.86 6.95
C PHE A 543 -2.38 24.58 6.80
N TYR A 544 -2.49 25.40 5.76
CA TYR A 544 -3.75 26.08 5.45
C TYR A 544 -4.87 25.06 5.18
N ASP A 545 -4.61 24.06 4.33
CA ASP A 545 -5.60 23.04 3.94
C ASP A 545 -6.02 22.13 5.09
N ASN A 546 -5.06 21.66 5.88
CA ASN A 546 -5.33 20.61 6.87
C ASN A 546 -5.73 21.16 8.24
N LEU A 547 -5.52 22.46 8.50
CA LEU A 547 -5.77 23.05 9.81
C LEU A 547 -6.60 24.33 9.74
N VAL A 548 -6.23 25.29 8.89
CA VAL A 548 -6.94 26.58 8.80
C VAL A 548 -8.33 26.40 8.19
N VAL A 549 -8.43 25.80 7.01
CA VAL A 549 -9.71 25.62 6.31
C VAL A 549 -10.70 24.79 7.15
N PRO A 550 -10.35 23.60 7.70
CA PRO A 550 -11.31 22.80 8.46
C PRO A 550 -11.83 23.53 9.70
N PHE A 551 -10.96 24.26 10.40
CA PHE A 551 -11.38 25.03 11.57
C PHE A 551 -12.26 26.23 11.21
N VAL A 552 -11.90 26.97 10.17
CA VAL A 552 -12.69 28.11 9.69
C VAL A 552 -14.08 27.66 9.21
N VAL A 553 -14.14 26.56 8.46
CA VAL A 553 -15.41 25.96 8.02
C VAL A 553 -16.21 25.45 9.22
N HIS A 554 -15.57 24.86 10.23
CA HIS A 554 -16.24 24.46 11.47
C HIS A 554 -16.88 25.66 12.17
N LEU A 555 -16.14 26.75 12.40
CA LEU A 555 -16.67 27.97 13.00
C LEU A 555 -17.83 28.57 12.19
N ALA A 556 -17.69 28.62 10.87
CA ALA A 556 -18.73 29.08 9.96
C ALA A 556 -20.00 28.21 10.06
N SER A 557 -19.84 26.88 10.11
CA SER A 557 -20.97 25.95 10.26
C SER A 557 -21.72 26.10 11.59
N GLN A 558 -21.06 26.64 12.62
CA GLN A 558 -21.64 26.96 13.94
C GLN A 558 -22.16 28.40 14.03
N GLY A 559 -22.20 29.15 12.91
CA GLY A 559 -22.66 30.54 12.87
C GLY A 559 -21.66 31.55 13.44
N GLN A 560 -20.44 31.13 13.80
CA GLN A 560 -19.41 31.98 14.42
C GLN A 560 -18.61 32.76 13.36
N MET A 561 -19.31 33.51 12.48
CA MET A 561 -18.70 34.21 11.35
C MET A 561 -17.61 35.23 11.75
N PRO A 562 -17.77 36.05 12.80
CA PRO A 562 -16.70 36.96 13.23
C PRO A 562 -15.43 36.22 13.65
N ALA A 563 -15.57 35.10 14.36
CA ALA A 563 -14.43 34.27 14.77
C ALA A 563 -13.78 33.58 13.56
N ALA A 564 -14.57 33.10 12.60
CA ALA A 564 -14.08 32.50 11.36
C ALA A 564 -13.22 33.51 10.55
N LEU A 565 -13.71 34.74 10.39
CA LEU A 565 -12.97 35.82 9.70
C LEU A 565 -11.68 36.19 10.45
N GLN A 566 -11.73 36.30 11.78
CA GLN A 566 -10.53 36.56 12.59
C GLN A 566 -9.49 35.43 12.47
N ALA A 567 -9.93 34.17 12.42
CA ALA A 567 -9.05 33.02 12.23
C ALA A 567 -8.34 33.06 10.87
N VAL A 568 -9.07 33.43 9.79
CA VAL A 568 -8.48 33.62 8.45
C VAL A 568 -7.45 34.74 8.43
N GLU A 569 -7.77 35.91 8.98
CA GLU A 569 -6.84 37.04 9.04
C GLU A 569 -5.59 36.73 9.86
N ARG A 570 -5.75 36.03 10.99
CA ARG A 570 -4.62 35.57 11.79
C ARG A 570 -3.75 34.59 11.01
N ALA A 571 -4.36 33.60 10.36
CA ALA A 571 -3.63 32.63 9.54
C ALA A 571 -2.84 33.34 8.42
N LYS A 572 -3.45 34.30 7.70
CA LYS A 572 -2.78 35.09 6.66
C LYS A 572 -1.51 35.76 7.18
N ARG A 573 -1.57 36.39 8.36
CA ARG A 573 -0.42 37.07 8.98
C ARG A 573 0.66 36.09 9.42
N THR A 574 0.27 34.96 10.02
CA THR A 574 1.21 34.00 10.59
C THR A 574 1.92 33.16 9.52
N LEU A 575 1.20 32.75 8.46
CA LEU A 575 1.75 31.91 7.39
C LEU A 575 2.79 32.64 6.51
N ARG A 576 2.86 33.99 6.57
CA ARG A 576 3.72 34.85 5.72
C ARG A 576 3.48 34.64 4.22
N VAL A 577 2.22 34.71 3.84
CA VAL A 577 1.76 34.45 2.47
C VAL A 577 2.40 35.42 1.47
N GLU A 578 3.06 34.90 0.44
CA GLU A 578 3.69 35.71 -0.59
C GLU A 578 2.65 36.38 -1.51
N PRO A 579 2.85 37.66 -1.93
CA PRO A 579 1.95 38.33 -2.86
C PRO A 579 1.87 37.63 -4.22
N GLY A 580 0.67 37.44 -4.74
CA GLY A 580 0.43 36.76 -6.02
C GLY A 580 0.58 35.23 -5.96
N SER A 581 0.80 34.66 -4.77
CA SER A 581 0.82 33.21 -4.56
C SER A 581 -0.58 32.60 -4.69
N GLN A 582 -0.62 31.28 -4.92
CA GLN A 582 -1.88 30.53 -4.87
C GLN A 582 -2.53 30.63 -3.47
N LEU A 583 -1.72 30.55 -2.42
CA LEU A 583 -2.18 30.65 -1.04
C LEU A 583 -2.87 31.99 -0.75
N GLU A 584 -2.38 33.11 -1.31
CA GLU A 584 -3.05 34.41 -1.17
C GLU A 584 -4.44 34.40 -1.80
N GLY A 585 -4.55 33.88 -3.03
CA GLY A 585 -5.81 33.79 -3.76
C GLY A 585 -6.85 32.93 -3.04
N GLU A 586 -6.44 31.80 -2.44
CA GLU A 586 -7.32 30.91 -1.69
C GLU A 586 -7.78 31.52 -0.38
N ILE A 587 -6.88 32.17 0.37
CA ILE A 587 -7.25 32.92 1.58
C ILE A 587 -8.25 34.03 1.25
N ALA A 588 -8.02 34.79 0.18
CA ALA A 588 -8.94 35.84 -0.27
C ALA A 588 -10.32 35.27 -0.64
N THR A 589 -10.34 34.13 -1.35
CA THR A 589 -11.57 33.42 -1.74
C THR A 589 -12.34 32.92 -0.52
N LEU A 590 -11.65 32.30 0.46
CA LEU A 590 -12.27 31.84 1.70
C LEU A 590 -12.86 33.02 2.49
N ALA A 591 -12.11 34.12 2.62
CA ALA A 591 -12.60 35.34 3.28
C ALA A 591 -13.82 35.93 2.57
N ALA A 592 -13.83 35.96 1.23
CA ALA A 592 -14.96 36.44 0.44
C ALA A 592 -16.21 35.58 0.65
N ARG A 593 -16.07 34.24 0.64
CA ARG A 593 -17.17 33.29 0.91
C ARG A 593 -17.75 33.47 2.32
N LEU A 594 -16.91 33.72 3.31
CA LEU A 594 -17.36 33.98 4.69
C LEU A 594 -18.14 35.30 4.77
N LYS A 595 -17.70 36.34 4.06
CA LYS A 595 -18.38 37.64 3.99
C LYS A 595 -19.72 37.56 3.25
N SER A 596 -19.84 36.70 2.24
CA SER A 596 -21.09 36.50 1.49
C SER A 596 -22.07 35.54 2.17
N ALA A 597 -21.71 34.95 3.32
CA ALA A 597 -22.48 33.92 4.02
C ALA A 597 -22.85 32.70 3.15
N ASP A 598 -22.04 32.40 2.14
CA ASP A 598 -22.23 31.28 1.21
C ASP A 598 -21.69 29.98 1.81
N PHE A 599 -22.29 29.56 2.92
CA PHE A 599 -22.01 28.30 3.61
C PHE A 599 -23.32 27.61 3.97
N PRO A 600 -23.45 26.29 3.73
CA PRO A 600 -24.60 25.55 4.22
C PRO A 600 -24.61 25.64 5.75
N LYS A 601 -25.66 26.25 6.30
CA LYS A 601 -25.95 26.14 7.75
C LYS A 601 -26.14 24.66 8.04
N LYS A 602 -25.57 24.19 9.15
CA LYS A 602 -25.82 22.85 9.66
C LYS A 602 -27.36 22.71 9.77
N ALA A 603 -27.95 21.77 9.05
CA ALA A 603 -29.34 21.40 9.29
C ALA A 603 -29.40 20.87 10.73
N ASP A 604 -30.30 21.44 11.54
CA ASP A 604 -30.49 21.09 12.95
C ASP A 604 -30.81 19.61 13.15
#